data_AF-A0A7R9SXG8-F1
#
_entry.id   AF-A0A7R9SXG8-F1
#
_cell.length_a   1.000
_cell.length_b   1.000
_cell.length_c   1.000
_cell.angle_alpha   90.00
_cell.angle_beta   90.00
_cell.angle_gamma   90.00
#
_symmetry.space_group_name_H-M   'P 1'
#
loop_
_entity.id
_entity.type
_entity.pdbx_description
1 polymer ?
#
loop_
_entity_poly.entity_id
_entity_poly.type
_entity_poly.pdbx_seq_one_letter_code
_entity_poly.pdbx_strand_id
1 'polypeptide(L)'
;SDHHISQSFVMPAKRKANAEDDHLDFVDDEDDEEYEDAHAKKKSNVPKKDKGAGAGAGADKDAKKKKPAKPKPEVGPKPEGWDVLGDADGCPEGSVIAFRGSANEGCAKIAAFDFDGTLVHTKGDLPYPKDENDWRVYNNSSKEKIHELIADGYRIVIFTNQGAIKKAVNGRMAEKVTHRINNALKHYDLLDKGVCVLCACQSDQYRKPETGMFTLFEKHLNHGVQVDRDSSMFVGDADGSNPALGDTDRAFGDSLCLPFQSAEEFFGPPTELLEYYASGDGAGAAGTGGPNAGIVQMFRELANLTSLTQDDKKGFKVSAYRKAADAIEGYATTIVDTKESLKEVKKLPGVGQASLDKISEFLSTGSLAKIAELRTEVGMA
;
A
#
# COMPACT_ATOMS: atom_id res chain seq x y z
N SER A 1 44.56 42.71 15.74
CA SER A 1 44.88 41.30 16.04
C SER A 1 43.84 40.77 17.02
N ASP A 2 42.56 40.75 16.63
CA ASP A 2 41.94 39.81 15.66
C ASP A 2 41.63 38.47 16.33
N HIS A 3 40.45 37.86 16.24
CA HIS A 3 39.23 38.16 15.50
C HIS A 3 38.12 37.31 16.16
N HIS A 4 36.91 37.88 16.26
CA HIS A 4 35.67 37.12 16.46
C HIS A 4 35.43 36.18 15.27
N ILE A 5 35.06 34.91 15.52
CA ILE A 5 34.18 34.16 14.61
C ILE A 5 33.17 33.36 15.45
N SER A 6 31.96 33.92 15.50
CA SER A 6 30.72 33.19 15.71
C SER A 6 30.46 32.31 14.49
N GLN A 7 30.25 31.00 14.68
CA GLN A 7 29.63 30.17 13.65
C GLN A 7 28.21 29.82 14.06
N SER A 8 27.28 30.53 13.43
CA SER A 8 25.85 30.26 13.36
C SER A 8 25.59 28.89 12.73
N PHE A 9 24.99 27.98 13.49
CA PHE A 9 24.36 26.78 12.93
C PHE A 9 23.01 27.18 12.33
N VAL A 10 22.97 27.24 10.99
CA VAL A 10 21.75 27.52 10.22
C VAL A 10 20.93 26.24 10.17
N MET A 11 19.76 26.24 10.80
CA MET A 11 18.76 25.18 10.59
C MET A 11 18.28 25.23 9.14
N PRO A 12 18.23 24.10 8.42
CA PRO A 12 17.62 24.08 7.10
C PRO A 12 16.14 24.43 7.22
N ALA A 13 15.72 25.42 6.44
CA ALA A 13 14.34 25.86 6.36
C ALA A 13 13.40 24.69 6.06
N LYS A 14 12.28 24.60 6.79
CA LYS A 14 11.16 23.71 6.51
C LYS A 14 10.78 23.85 5.04
N ARG A 15 11.06 22.81 4.23
CA ARG A 15 10.41 22.66 2.93
C ARG A 15 8.93 22.50 3.20
N LYS A 16 8.12 23.43 2.69
CA LYS A 16 6.69 23.22 2.51
C LYS A 16 6.55 21.99 1.62
N ALA A 17 5.86 20.96 2.11
CA ALA A 17 5.35 19.91 1.25
C ALA A 17 4.40 20.59 0.26
N ASN A 18 4.77 20.59 -1.02
CA ASN A 18 3.80 20.79 -2.08
C ASN A 18 2.99 19.51 -2.13
N ALA A 19 1.71 19.61 -1.81
CA ALA A 19 0.73 18.56 -2.06
C ALA A 19 0.38 18.59 -3.56
N GLU A 20 1.18 17.89 -4.35
CA GLU A 20 0.89 17.50 -5.73
C GLU A 20 1.41 16.06 -5.90
N ASP A 21 0.86 15.12 -5.12
CA ASP A 21 0.96 13.69 -5.44
C ASP A 21 -0.29 13.32 -6.24
N ASP A 22 -0.18 13.53 -7.55
CA ASP A 22 -1.04 12.87 -8.53
C ASP A 22 -0.63 11.38 -8.57
N HIS A 23 -1.20 10.61 -7.65
CA HIS A 23 -1.12 9.15 -7.64
C HIS A 23 -1.99 8.61 -8.80
N LEU A 24 -1.34 8.07 -9.83
CA LEU A 24 -1.96 7.47 -11.01
C LEU A 24 -2.36 6.01 -10.71
N ASP A 25 -3.65 5.67 -10.59
CA ASP A 25 -4.06 4.27 -10.33
C ASP A 25 -3.87 3.33 -11.54
N PHE A 26 -3.48 3.86 -12.70
CA PHE A 26 -3.08 3.08 -13.87
C PHE A 26 -1.89 3.75 -14.56
N VAL A 27 -1.03 2.97 -15.21
CA VAL A 27 0.00 3.54 -16.10
C VAL A 27 -0.70 4.24 -17.25
N ASP A 28 -0.55 5.57 -17.37
CA ASP A 28 -1.12 6.34 -18.47
C ASP A 28 -0.56 5.83 -19.81
N ASP A 29 -1.43 5.30 -20.67
CA ASP A 29 -1.18 5.28 -22.10
C ASP A 29 -1.14 6.75 -22.56
N GLU A 30 -0.03 7.21 -23.13
CA GLU A 30 0.25 8.60 -23.56
C GLU A 30 -0.71 9.18 -24.65
N ASP A 31 -1.99 8.84 -24.65
CA ASP A 31 -2.98 9.34 -25.61
C ASP A 31 -4.03 10.29 -25.01
N ASP A 32 -3.93 10.65 -23.73
CA ASP A 32 -4.87 11.61 -23.12
C ASP A 32 -4.25 12.53 -22.06
N GLU A 33 -3.46 13.54 -22.48
CA GLU A 33 -3.27 14.76 -21.69
C GLU A 33 -3.38 16.04 -22.52
N GLU A 34 -4.28 16.94 -22.09
CA GLU A 34 -3.94 18.33 -21.72
C GLU A 34 -5.20 18.98 -21.10
N TYR A 35 -5.21 19.15 -19.78
CA TYR A 35 -6.17 20.03 -19.09
C TYR A 35 -5.39 21.05 -18.26
N GLU A 36 -5.23 22.26 -18.81
CA GLU A 36 -4.80 23.43 -18.04
C GLU A 36 -5.97 23.94 -17.18
N ASP A 37 -5.79 23.94 -15.86
CA ASP A 37 -6.75 24.54 -14.92
C ASP A 37 -6.56 26.06 -14.85
N ALA A 38 -7.60 26.79 -15.25
CA ALA A 38 -7.63 28.25 -15.27
C ALA A 38 -8.35 28.78 -14.02
N HIS A 39 -7.64 28.87 -12.88
CA HIS A 39 -8.16 29.58 -11.71
C HIS A 39 -7.72 31.06 -11.66
N ALA A 40 -8.70 31.89 -12.00
CA ALA A 40 -8.88 33.33 -11.79
C ALA A 40 -8.03 33.96 -10.66
N LYS A 41 -7.01 34.75 -11.03
CA LYS A 41 -6.46 35.80 -10.16
C LYS A 41 -7.31 37.05 -10.25
N LYS A 42 -7.86 37.45 -9.09
CA LYS A 42 -8.63 38.68 -8.87
C LYS A 42 -7.88 39.91 -9.39
N LYS A 43 -8.64 40.74 -10.10
CA LYS A 43 -8.25 42.08 -10.58
C LYS A 43 -7.82 42.98 -9.42
N SER A 44 -6.59 43.50 -9.48
CA SER A 44 -6.23 44.77 -8.83
C SER A 44 -5.84 45.77 -9.92
N ASN A 45 -6.71 46.75 -10.13
CA ASN A 45 -6.59 47.82 -11.11
C ASN A 45 -5.72 48.94 -10.51
N VAL A 46 -4.54 49.22 -11.08
CA VAL A 46 -3.80 50.47 -10.86
C VAL A 46 -3.26 50.96 -12.22
N PRO A 47 -3.45 52.24 -12.61
CA PRO A 47 -3.21 52.67 -13.98
C PRO A 47 -1.76 53.12 -14.27
N LYS A 48 -1.35 52.77 -15.50
CA LYS A 48 -0.30 53.27 -16.40
C LYS A 48 0.69 54.35 -15.93
N LYS A 49 1.96 54.14 -16.28
CA LYS A 49 2.89 55.22 -16.70
C LYS A 49 3.76 54.76 -17.88
N ASP A 50 3.90 55.68 -18.83
CA ASP A 50 4.55 55.57 -20.15
C ASP A 50 6.07 55.38 -20.13
N LYS A 51 6.56 54.83 -21.26
CA LYS A 51 7.83 55.07 -22.02
C LYS A 51 8.28 53.73 -22.62
N GLY A 52 8.73 53.58 -23.87
CA GLY A 52 9.02 54.46 -24.98
C GLY A 52 9.54 53.59 -26.15
N ALA A 53 9.51 54.18 -27.34
CA ALA A 53 10.07 53.81 -28.65
C ALA A 53 10.94 52.54 -28.82
N GLY A 54 10.70 51.83 -29.93
CA GLY A 54 11.68 50.92 -30.55
C GLY A 54 11.11 50.15 -31.73
N ALA A 55 11.38 50.60 -32.96
CA ALA A 55 11.01 49.95 -34.21
C ALA A 55 11.89 48.72 -34.49
N GLY A 56 11.32 47.69 -35.14
CA GLY A 56 12.05 46.55 -35.69
C GLY A 56 11.14 45.62 -36.48
N ALA A 57 11.40 45.51 -37.78
CA ALA A 57 10.66 44.73 -38.76
C ALA A 57 10.85 43.21 -38.61
N GLY A 58 9.87 42.41 -39.06
CA GLY A 58 10.08 40.97 -39.26
C GLY A 58 8.81 40.13 -39.49
N ALA A 59 8.55 39.82 -40.77
CA ALA A 59 8.05 38.57 -41.34
C ALA A 59 6.79 37.85 -40.79
N ASP A 60 5.87 37.64 -41.74
CA ASP A 60 4.82 36.62 -41.83
C ASP A 60 5.24 35.22 -41.32
N LYS A 61 4.38 34.53 -40.54
CA LYS A 61 4.04 33.10 -40.66
C LYS A 61 3.14 32.55 -39.53
N ASP A 62 2.20 31.71 -39.98
CA ASP A 62 1.51 30.60 -39.30
C ASP A 62 0.36 30.88 -38.32
N ALA A 63 -0.82 31.11 -38.91
CA ALA A 63 -2.11 30.89 -38.24
C ALA A 63 -2.35 29.40 -37.95
N LYS A 64 -2.09 28.96 -36.72
CA LYS A 64 -2.53 27.65 -36.20
C LYS A 64 -4.06 27.57 -36.20
N LYS A 65 -4.62 26.73 -37.08
CA LYS A 65 -6.02 26.28 -37.02
C LYS A 65 -6.30 25.64 -35.65
N LYS A 66 -7.26 26.20 -34.89
CA LYS A 66 -7.82 25.56 -33.69
C LYS A 66 -8.40 24.19 -34.07
N LYS A 67 -7.90 23.12 -33.43
CA LYS A 67 -8.52 21.78 -33.50
C LYS A 67 -9.94 21.85 -32.92
N PRO A 68 -10.92 21.12 -33.50
CA PRO A 68 -12.25 21.02 -32.92
C PRO A 68 -12.19 20.39 -31.53
N ALA A 69 -13.03 20.89 -30.61
CA ALA A 69 -13.13 20.36 -29.25
C ALA A 69 -13.50 18.86 -29.31
N LYS A 70 -12.74 18.01 -28.59
CA LYS A 70 -13.11 16.60 -28.38
C LYS A 70 -14.52 16.56 -27.74
N PRO A 71 -15.39 15.62 -28.12
CA PRO A 71 -16.69 15.45 -27.47
C PRO A 71 -16.50 15.22 -25.97
N LYS A 72 -17.41 15.76 -25.15
CA LYS A 72 -17.46 15.46 -23.71
C LYS A 72 -17.44 13.94 -23.53
N PRO A 73 -16.71 13.39 -22.54
CA PRO A 73 -16.77 11.97 -22.26
C PRO A 73 -18.24 11.58 -22.08
N GLU A 74 -18.70 10.64 -22.90
CA GLU A 74 -20.02 10.06 -22.73
C GLU A 74 -20.04 9.42 -21.35
N VAL A 75 -21.05 9.79 -20.53
CA VAL A 75 -21.31 9.12 -19.26
C VAL A 75 -21.67 7.69 -19.64
N GLY A 76 -20.75 6.77 -19.41
CA GLY A 76 -20.98 5.35 -19.61
C GLY A 76 -22.09 4.85 -18.69
N PRO A 77 -22.64 3.65 -18.94
CA PRO A 77 -23.51 3.01 -17.98
C PRO A 77 -22.78 2.85 -16.64
N LYS A 78 -23.50 3.05 -15.54
CA LYS A 78 -23.05 2.74 -14.17
C LYS A 78 -22.38 1.35 -14.15
N PRO A 79 -21.18 1.18 -13.57
CA PRO A 79 -20.54 -0.13 -13.51
C PRO A 79 -21.45 -1.15 -12.82
N GLU A 80 -21.57 -2.34 -13.39
CA GLU A 80 -22.52 -3.35 -12.92
C GLU A 80 -22.23 -3.72 -11.45
N GLY A 81 -23.23 -3.56 -10.58
CA GLY A 81 -23.11 -3.85 -9.15
C GLY A 81 -22.53 -2.73 -8.28
N TRP A 82 -22.17 -1.57 -8.84
CA TRP A 82 -21.51 -0.46 -8.14
C TRP A 82 -22.37 0.78 -8.06
N ASP A 83 -22.65 1.29 -6.86
CA ASP A 83 -23.38 2.53 -6.61
C ASP A 83 -22.49 3.77 -6.70
N VAL A 84 -22.99 4.83 -7.35
CA VAL A 84 -22.41 6.18 -7.24
C VAL A 84 -23.12 6.87 -6.09
N LEU A 85 -22.38 7.21 -5.03
CA LEU A 85 -22.95 7.94 -3.90
C LEU A 85 -23.03 9.43 -4.26
N GLY A 86 -24.07 10.10 -3.77
CA GLY A 86 -24.34 11.50 -4.10
C GLY A 86 -25.07 12.25 -3.00
N ASP A 87 -25.74 13.35 -3.38
CA ASP A 87 -26.35 14.28 -2.41
C ASP A 87 -27.34 13.58 -1.46
N ALA A 88 -28.02 12.53 -1.92
CA ALA A 88 -28.93 11.72 -1.11
C ALA A 88 -28.22 10.93 0.01
N ASP A 89 -26.95 10.59 -0.20
CA ASP A 89 -26.07 9.90 0.76
C ASP A 89 -25.23 10.91 1.57
N GLY A 90 -25.39 12.21 1.34
CA GLY A 90 -24.67 13.27 2.05
C GLY A 90 -23.23 13.50 1.56
N CYS A 91 -22.89 13.09 0.33
CA CYS A 91 -21.62 13.39 -0.32
C CYS A 91 -21.79 14.02 -1.71
N PRO A 92 -20.81 14.80 -2.21
CA PRO A 92 -20.87 15.29 -3.58
C PRO A 92 -20.91 14.13 -4.58
N GLU A 93 -21.75 14.25 -5.60
CA GLU A 93 -21.82 13.26 -6.68
C GLU A 93 -20.44 13.12 -7.36
N GLY A 94 -19.98 11.88 -7.49
CA GLY A 94 -18.69 11.57 -8.08
C GLY A 94 -17.50 11.58 -7.12
N SER A 95 -17.70 11.88 -5.83
CA SER A 95 -16.64 11.76 -4.82
C SER A 95 -16.39 10.31 -4.38
N VAL A 96 -17.45 9.49 -4.27
CA VAL A 96 -17.35 8.10 -3.80
C VAL A 96 -18.22 7.17 -4.65
N ILE A 97 -17.66 6.03 -5.03
CA ILE A 97 -18.42 4.87 -5.53
C ILE A 97 -18.33 3.73 -4.53
N ALA A 98 -19.36 2.89 -4.46
CA ALA A 98 -19.43 1.81 -3.50
C ALA A 98 -19.96 0.51 -4.11
N PHE A 99 -19.41 -0.63 -3.66
CA PHE A 99 -19.92 -1.96 -3.97
C PHE A 99 -20.57 -2.58 -2.73
N ARG A 100 -21.66 -3.30 -2.95
CA ARG A 100 -22.36 -4.08 -1.91
C ARG A 100 -22.49 -5.52 -2.36
N GLY A 101 -21.86 -6.44 -1.64
CA GLY A 101 -22.10 -7.87 -1.79
C GLY A 101 -23.57 -8.21 -1.52
N SER A 102 -24.02 -9.39 -1.98
CA SER A 102 -25.45 -9.74 -1.98
C SER A 102 -26.05 -10.01 -0.58
N ALA A 103 -25.22 -10.21 0.46
CA ALA A 103 -25.72 -10.35 1.83
C ALA A 103 -26.03 -8.97 2.45
N ASN A 104 -27.16 -8.87 3.15
CA ASN A 104 -27.84 -7.61 3.46
C ASN A 104 -28.01 -7.37 4.97
N GLU A 105 -26.99 -7.67 5.77
CA GLU A 105 -27.01 -7.51 7.22
C GLU A 105 -25.87 -6.59 7.69
N GLY A 106 -26.18 -5.70 8.63
CA GLY A 106 -25.19 -4.84 9.28
C GLY A 106 -24.42 -5.62 10.34
N CYS A 107 -23.17 -5.22 10.60
CA CYS A 107 -22.35 -5.86 11.62
C CYS A 107 -21.63 -4.81 12.47
N ALA A 108 -21.64 -4.99 13.79
CA ALA A 108 -20.89 -4.13 14.70
C ALA A 108 -19.38 -4.39 14.61
N LYS A 109 -19.00 -5.62 14.26
CA LYS A 109 -17.62 -6.10 14.22
C LYS A 109 -17.14 -6.15 12.77
N ILE A 110 -16.18 -5.29 12.40
CA ILE A 110 -15.67 -5.21 11.03
C ILE A 110 -14.16 -5.45 10.97
N ALA A 111 -13.73 -6.12 9.91
CA ALA A 111 -12.34 -6.16 9.51
C ALA A 111 -12.24 -5.32 8.23
N ALA A 112 -11.67 -4.13 8.38
CA ALA A 112 -11.54 -3.17 7.29
C ALA A 112 -10.14 -3.24 6.68
N PHE A 113 -10.04 -3.12 5.37
CA PHE A 113 -8.80 -3.24 4.61
C PHE A 113 -8.64 -2.08 3.64
N ASP A 114 -7.41 -1.65 3.41
CA ASP A 114 -7.05 -1.05 2.12
C ASP A 114 -7.08 -2.12 1.00
N PHE A 115 -7.00 -1.69 -0.27
CA PHE A 115 -6.99 -2.58 -1.42
C PHE A 115 -5.60 -2.77 -2.05
N ASP A 116 -4.98 -1.68 -2.51
CA ASP A 116 -3.75 -1.67 -3.32
C ASP A 116 -2.52 -1.72 -2.42
N GLY A 117 -1.69 -2.77 -2.50
CA GLY A 117 -0.60 -2.98 -1.55
C GLY A 117 -1.01 -3.79 -0.31
N THR A 118 -2.32 -4.00 -0.13
CA THR A 118 -2.87 -4.68 1.05
C THR A 118 -3.56 -6.00 0.72
N LEU A 119 -4.53 -5.99 -0.20
CA LEU A 119 -5.24 -7.20 -0.65
C LEU A 119 -4.71 -7.70 -1.98
N VAL A 120 -4.24 -6.79 -2.83
CA VAL A 120 -3.69 -7.10 -4.14
C VAL A 120 -2.48 -6.24 -4.44
N HIS A 121 -1.54 -6.81 -5.18
CA HIS A 121 -0.42 -6.09 -5.78
C HIS A 121 -0.53 -6.15 -7.31
N THR A 122 0.25 -5.34 -8.01
CA THR A 122 0.44 -5.49 -9.47
C THR A 122 1.29 -6.73 -9.77
N LYS A 123 1.21 -7.29 -10.99
CA LYS A 123 2.04 -8.45 -11.35
C LYS A 123 3.48 -8.08 -11.63
N GLY A 124 3.73 -6.85 -12.06
CA GLY A 124 5.07 -6.32 -12.35
C GLY A 124 5.64 -5.46 -11.22
N ASP A 125 6.81 -4.85 -11.48
CA ASP A 125 7.49 -3.97 -10.52
C ASP A 125 6.93 -2.54 -10.50
N LEU A 126 5.91 -2.25 -11.31
CA LEU A 126 5.29 -0.93 -11.35
C LEU A 126 4.29 -0.81 -10.21
N PRO A 127 4.26 0.34 -9.50
CA PRO A 127 3.34 0.55 -8.39
C PRO A 127 1.86 0.58 -8.82
N TYR A 128 1.59 0.75 -10.12
CA TYR A 128 0.24 0.90 -10.65
C TYR A 128 -0.05 -0.11 -11.76
N PRO A 129 -1.27 -0.64 -11.83
CA PRO A 129 -1.66 -1.60 -12.85
C PRO A 129 -1.64 -0.98 -14.26
N LYS A 130 -1.25 -1.76 -15.25
CA LYS A 130 -1.38 -1.37 -16.67
C LYS A 130 -2.80 -1.54 -17.18
N ASP A 131 -3.47 -2.59 -16.74
CA ASP A 131 -4.83 -2.95 -17.11
C ASP A 131 -5.55 -3.69 -15.98
N GLU A 132 -6.84 -3.94 -16.16
CA GLU A 132 -7.72 -4.55 -15.16
C GLU A 132 -7.32 -5.99 -14.76
N ASN A 133 -6.41 -6.62 -15.49
CA ASN A 133 -5.85 -7.95 -15.22
C ASN A 133 -4.43 -7.90 -14.63
N ASP A 134 -3.83 -6.71 -14.49
CA ASP A 134 -2.51 -6.51 -13.88
C ASP A 134 -2.61 -6.48 -12.36
N TRP A 135 -2.98 -7.62 -11.79
CA TRP A 135 -3.04 -7.80 -10.35
C TRP A 135 -2.73 -9.25 -9.96
N ARG A 136 -2.19 -9.42 -8.76
CA ARG A 136 -2.08 -10.69 -8.03
C ARG A 136 -2.56 -10.49 -6.61
N VAL A 137 -2.92 -11.58 -5.94
CA VAL A 137 -3.20 -11.54 -4.50
C VAL A 137 -1.96 -11.17 -3.71
N TYR A 138 -2.17 -10.56 -2.54
CA TYR A 138 -1.11 -10.20 -1.62
C TYR A 138 -0.15 -11.36 -1.34
N ASN A 139 -0.66 -12.48 -0.80
CA ASN A 139 0.06 -13.76 -0.68
C ASN A 139 -0.91 -14.94 -0.61
N ASN A 140 -0.39 -16.17 -0.64
CA ASN A 140 -1.25 -17.37 -0.64
C ASN A 140 -2.09 -17.55 0.64
N SER A 141 -1.68 -16.93 1.76
CA SER A 141 -2.38 -17.03 3.04
C SER A 141 -3.47 -15.96 3.24
N SER A 142 -3.50 -14.91 2.42
CA SER A 142 -4.41 -13.77 2.62
C SER A 142 -5.87 -14.20 2.53
N LYS A 143 -6.20 -15.09 1.59
CA LYS A 143 -7.55 -15.61 1.42
C LYS A 143 -8.01 -16.40 2.64
N GLU A 144 -7.17 -17.29 3.16
CA GLU A 144 -7.47 -18.12 4.31
C GLU A 144 -7.74 -17.24 5.55
N LYS A 145 -6.88 -16.25 5.81
CA LYS A 145 -7.06 -15.29 6.92
C LYS A 145 -8.34 -14.47 6.82
N ILE A 146 -8.73 -14.03 5.63
CA ILE A 146 -10.02 -13.31 5.43
C ILE A 146 -11.21 -14.22 5.74
N HIS A 147 -11.13 -15.51 5.38
CA HIS A 147 -12.20 -16.47 5.68
C HIS A 147 -12.28 -16.81 7.16
N GLU A 148 -11.14 -16.85 7.87
CA GLU A 148 -11.09 -16.96 9.33
C GLU A 148 -11.81 -15.78 10.01
N LEU A 149 -11.55 -14.55 9.55
CA LEU A 149 -12.27 -13.36 10.06
C LEU A 149 -13.78 -13.47 9.85
N ILE A 150 -14.23 -13.91 8.68
CA ILE A 150 -15.67 -14.11 8.41
C ILE A 150 -16.25 -15.17 9.35
N ALA A 151 -15.53 -16.27 9.60
CA ALA A 151 -15.93 -17.30 10.55
C ALA A 151 -16.01 -16.76 11.99
N ASP A 152 -15.15 -15.81 12.34
CA ASP A 152 -15.12 -15.10 13.62
C ASP A 152 -16.13 -13.93 13.72
N GLY A 153 -17.04 -13.86 12.76
CA GLY A 153 -18.18 -12.92 12.74
C GLY A 153 -17.81 -11.51 12.28
N TYR A 154 -16.64 -11.31 11.69
CA TYR A 154 -16.29 -10.03 11.09
C TYR A 154 -17.01 -9.84 9.76
N ARG A 155 -17.52 -8.63 9.54
CA ARG A 155 -17.85 -8.17 8.19
C ARG A 155 -16.61 -7.58 7.53
N ILE A 156 -16.33 -7.98 6.29
CA ILE A 156 -15.24 -7.43 5.50
C ILE A 156 -15.65 -6.09 4.88
N VAL A 157 -14.84 -5.06 5.08
CA VAL A 157 -15.03 -3.74 4.48
C VAL A 157 -13.72 -3.32 3.80
N ILE A 158 -13.80 -2.68 2.64
CA ILE A 158 -12.62 -2.18 1.92
C ILE A 158 -12.78 -0.68 1.72
N PHE A 159 -11.77 0.08 2.15
CA PHE A 159 -11.67 1.52 1.96
C PHE A 159 -10.45 1.83 1.11
N THR A 160 -10.65 2.30 -0.12
CA THR A 160 -9.55 2.52 -1.08
C THR A 160 -9.59 3.92 -1.67
N ASN A 161 -8.41 4.51 -1.89
CA ASN A 161 -8.23 5.79 -2.57
C ASN A 161 -8.02 5.52 -4.06
N GLN A 162 -8.92 5.98 -4.94
CA GLN A 162 -8.90 5.70 -6.39
C GLN A 162 -8.98 7.03 -7.19
N GLY A 163 -7.91 7.82 -7.11
CA GLY A 163 -7.86 9.19 -7.65
C GLY A 163 -7.95 9.28 -9.18
N ALA A 164 -7.57 8.23 -9.91
CA ALA A 164 -7.61 8.17 -11.36
C ALA A 164 -9.03 8.18 -11.94
N ILE A 165 -10.02 7.71 -11.16
CA ILE A 165 -11.44 7.78 -11.55
C ILE A 165 -11.88 9.23 -11.76
N LYS A 166 -11.30 10.16 -10.99
CA LYS A 166 -11.64 11.58 -11.01
C LYS A 166 -13.17 11.76 -10.90
N LYS A 167 -13.75 12.70 -11.63
CA LYS A 167 -15.20 12.93 -11.68
C LYS A 167 -15.94 11.99 -12.65
N ALA A 168 -15.20 11.21 -13.44
CA ALA A 168 -15.77 10.32 -14.46
C ALA A 168 -16.08 8.94 -13.84
N VAL A 169 -16.94 8.92 -12.83
CA VAL A 169 -17.28 7.72 -12.04
C VAL A 169 -18.03 6.62 -12.78
N ASN A 170 -18.49 6.90 -14.01
CA ASN A 170 -18.99 5.90 -14.97
C ASN A 170 -18.15 5.87 -16.26
N GLY A 171 -16.92 6.38 -16.22
CA GLY A 171 -16.01 6.38 -17.34
C GLY A 171 -15.17 5.11 -17.43
N ARG A 172 -14.38 4.98 -18.50
CA ARG A 172 -13.48 3.84 -18.74
C ARG A 172 -12.57 3.53 -17.54
N MET A 173 -12.08 4.55 -16.85
CA MET A 173 -11.22 4.33 -15.68
C MET A 173 -11.99 3.69 -14.52
N ALA A 174 -13.23 4.15 -14.26
CA ALA A 174 -14.10 3.53 -13.27
C ALA A 174 -14.40 2.07 -13.63
N GLU A 175 -14.65 1.77 -14.92
CA GLU A 175 -14.85 0.38 -15.39
C GLU A 175 -13.61 -0.49 -15.11
N LYS A 176 -12.40 0.00 -15.42
CA LYS A 176 -11.16 -0.73 -15.16
C LYS A 176 -10.94 -1.00 -13.67
N VAL A 177 -11.08 0.03 -12.83
CA VAL A 177 -10.93 -0.09 -11.36
C VAL A 177 -11.94 -1.08 -10.79
N THR A 178 -13.23 -0.89 -11.12
CA THR A 178 -14.31 -1.74 -10.60
C THR A 178 -14.19 -3.18 -11.09
N HIS A 179 -13.74 -3.42 -12.32
CA HIS A 179 -13.48 -4.76 -12.83
C HIS A 179 -12.32 -5.45 -12.08
N ARG A 180 -11.22 -4.72 -11.83
CA ARG A 180 -10.08 -5.22 -11.04
C ARG A 180 -10.51 -5.60 -9.62
N ILE A 181 -11.28 -4.74 -8.95
CA ILE A 181 -11.82 -5.01 -7.62
C ILE A 181 -12.77 -6.22 -7.66
N ASN A 182 -13.71 -6.28 -8.61
CA ASN A 182 -14.65 -7.40 -8.73
C ASN A 182 -13.92 -8.74 -8.93
N ASN A 183 -12.85 -8.76 -9.72
CA ASN A 183 -12.03 -9.96 -9.94
C ASN A 183 -11.29 -10.39 -8.66
N ALA A 184 -10.75 -9.43 -7.90
CA ALA A 184 -10.15 -9.72 -6.59
C ALA A 184 -11.20 -10.24 -5.59
N LEU A 185 -12.36 -9.59 -5.46
CA LEU A 185 -13.45 -10.05 -4.60
C LEU A 185 -13.94 -11.45 -4.97
N LYS A 186 -13.99 -11.77 -6.27
CA LYS A 186 -14.29 -13.12 -6.76
C LYS A 186 -13.22 -14.12 -6.36
N HIS A 187 -11.94 -13.78 -6.47
CA HIS A 187 -10.85 -14.64 -6.01
C HIS A 187 -10.95 -14.93 -4.51
N TYR A 188 -11.28 -13.91 -3.71
CA TYR A 188 -11.45 -14.04 -2.26
C TYR A 188 -12.80 -14.68 -1.85
N ASP A 189 -13.68 -15.05 -2.79
CA ASP A 189 -15.03 -15.56 -2.51
C ASP A 189 -15.87 -14.63 -1.61
N LEU A 190 -15.82 -13.32 -1.87
CA LEU A 190 -16.46 -12.29 -1.04
C LEU A 190 -17.77 -11.72 -1.59
N LEU A 191 -18.06 -11.93 -2.87
CA LEU A 191 -19.21 -11.31 -3.56
C LEU A 191 -20.56 -11.64 -2.90
N ASP A 192 -20.69 -12.82 -2.30
CA ASP A 192 -21.89 -13.28 -1.59
C ASP A 192 -21.75 -13.27 -0.05
N LYS A 193 -20.65 -12.71 0.48
CA LYS A 193 -20.35 -12.65 1.93
C LYS A 193 -20.65 -11.30 2.57
N GLY A 194 -21.37 -10.42 1.87
CA GLY A 194 -21.77 -9.11 2.41
C GLY A 194 -20.62 -8.11 2.51
N VAL A 195 -19.54 -8.31 1.74
CA VAL A 195 -18.44 -7.35 1.62
C VAL A 195 -18.97 -5.98 1.20
N CYS A 196 -18.39 -4.92 1.74
CA CYS A 196 -18.65 -3.56 1.30
C CYS A 196 -17.34 -2.92 0.83
N VAL A 197 -17.34 -2.28 -0.33
CA VAL A 197 -16.18 -1.53 -0.84
C VAL A 197 -16.59 -0.10 -1.02
N LEU A 198 -15.74 0.84 -0.59
CA LEU A 198 -15.88 2.26 -0.88
C LEU A 198 -14.58 2.75 -1.52
N CYS A 199 -14.72 3.45 -2.65
CA CYS A 199 -13.61 4.04 -3.39
C CYS A 199 -13.74 5.57 -3.35
N ALA A 200 -12.75 6.25 -2.78
CA ALA A 200 -12.65 7.71 -2.83
C ALA A 200 -12.04 8.16 -4.16
N CYS A 201 -12.85 8.80 -5.01
CA CYS A 201 -12.48 9.17 -6.38
C CYS A 201 -11.84 10.57 -6.49
N GLN A 202 -11.90 11.37 -5.43
CA GLN A 202 -11.46 12.77 -5.38
C GLN A 202 -10.48 13.01 -4.23
N SER A 203 -9.74 14.12 -4.28
CA SER A 203 -8.91 14.60 -3.16
C SER A 203 -9.75 15.50 -2.25
N ASP A 204 -10.63 14.88 -1.46
CA ASP A 204 -11.55 15.55 -0.55
C ASP A 204 -11.67 14.78 0.78
N GLN A 205 -12.64 15.15 1.63
CA GLN A 205 -12.85 14.57 2.95
C GLN A 205 -13.17 13.06 2.96
N TYR A 206 -13.38 12.44 1.79
CA TYR A 206 -13.61 11.01 1.67
C TYR A 206 -12.31 10.25 1.41
N ARG A 207 -11.23 10.91 0.98
CA ARG A 207 -9.93 10.30 0.73
C ARG A 207 -9.17 10.09 2.03
N LYS A 208 -8.68 8.87 2.28
CA LYS A 208 -7.81 8.58 3.43
C LYS A 208 -6.60 9.53 3.40
N PRO A 209 -6.19 10.11 4.54
CA PRO A 209 -6.54 9.73 5.90
C PRO A 209 -7.85 10.31 6.46
N GLU A 210 -8.60 11.09 5.68
CA GLU A 210 -9.88 11.65 6.13
C GLU A 210 -10.94 10.55 6.30
N THR A 211 -11.87 10.74 7.25
CA THR A 211 -12.79 9.69 7.72
C THR A 211 -14.11 9.60 6.95
N GLY A 212 -14.26 10.34 5.85
CA GLY A 212 -15.54 10.48 5.15
C GLY A 212 -16.09 9.16 4.61
N MET A 213 -15.25 8.29 4.02
CA MET A 213 -15.70 6.97 3.57
C MET A 213 -16.28 6.14 4.72
N PHE A 214 -15.63 6.15 5.89
CA PHE A 214 -16.14 5.43 7.06
C PHE A 214 -17.50 5.96 7.52
N THR A 215 -17.65 7.29 7.52
CA THR A 215 -18.91 7.94 7.89
C THR A 215 -20.05 7.54 6.94
N LEU A 216 -19.78 7.44 5.63
CA LEU A 216 -20.75 6.95 4.66
C LEU A 216 -21.10 5.48 4.88
N PHE A 217 -20.09 4.65 5.18
CA PHE A 217 -20.29 3.24 5.49
C PHE A 217 -21.24 3.03 6.68
N GLU A 218 -20.96 3.66 7.83
CA GLU A 218 -21.81 3.50 9.03
C GLU A 218 -23.24 3.97 8.80
N LYS A 219 -23.43 5.09 8.09
CA LYS A 219 -24.74 5.68 7.87
C LYS A 219 -25.59 4.91 6.85
N HIS A 220 -24.97 4.50 5.74
CA HIS A 220 -25.71 4.09 4.55
C HIS A 220 -25.50 2.62 4.18
N LEU A 221 -24.38 2.02 4.58
CA LEU A 221 -23.94 0.71 4.08
C LEU A 221 -23.82 -0.36 5.18
N ASN A 222 -24.02 0.00 6.46
CA ASN A 222 -24.02 -0.91 7.59
C ASN A 222 -25.38 -1.14 8.25
N HIS A 223 -26.48 -0.89 7.51
CA HIS A 223 -27.85 -1.21 7.93
C HIS A 223 -28.25 -0.66 9.31
N GLY A 224 -27.73 0.52 9.68
CA GLY A 224 -28.01 1.16 10.97
C GLY A 224 -27.29 0.53 12.17
N VAL A 225 -26.43 -0.48 11.95
CA VAL A 225 -25.59 -1.06 13.00
C VAL A 225 -24.35 -0.18 13.16
N GLN A 226 -24.10 0.28 14.39
CA GLN A 226 -22.90 1.04 14.72
C GLN A 226 -21.69 0.11 14.85
N VAL A 227 -20.52 0.55 14.38
CA VAL A 227 -19.30 -0.23 14.49
C VAL A 227 -18.74 -0.13 15.91
N ASP A 228 -18.49 -1.28 16.52
CA ASP A 228 -17.71 -1.40 17.74
C ASP A 228 -16.22 -1.32 17.39
N ARG A 229 -15.58 -0.21 17.75
CA ARG A 229 -14.19 0.08 17.35
C ARG A 229 -13.19 -0.83 18.05
N ASP A 230 -13.47 -1.22 19.28
CA ASP A 230 -12.55 -2.02 20.11
C ASP A 230 -12.46 -3.48 19.63
N SER A 231 -13.54 -3.99 19.01
CA SER A 231 -13.57 -5.34 18.42
C SER A 231 -13.37 -5.37 16.90
N SER A 232 -13.17 -4.20 16.29
CA SER A 232 -12.91 -4.04 14.85
C SER A 232 -11.43 -3.74 14.58
N MET A 233 -11.04 -3.68 13.32
CA MET A 233 -9.66 -3.38 12.93
C MET A 233 -9.57 -2.74 11.54
N PHE A 234 -8.44 -2.07 11.27
CA PHE A 234 -8.06 -1.60 9.94
C PHE A 234 -6.67 -2.12 9.56
N VAL A 235 -6.53 -2.64 8.35
CA VAL A 235 -5.27 -3.17 7.80
C VAL A 235 -4.91 -2.42 6.53
N GLY A 236 -3.67 -1.95 6.42
CA GLY A 236 -3.19 -1.21 5.24
C GLY A 236 -1.67 -1.21 5.09
N ASP A 237 -1.16 -0.86 3.92
CA ASP A 237 0.27 -0.82 3.60
C ASP A 237 0.87 0.59 3.76
N ALA A 238 0.07 1.65 3.64
CA ALA A 238 0.48 3.02 3.92
C ALA A 238 0.54 3.27 5.45
N ASP A 239 1.48 2.59 6.10
CA ASP A 239 1.65 2.55 7.55
C ASP A 239 2.74 3.48 8.09
N GLY A 240 3.41 4.23 7.20
CA GLY A 240 4.51 5.14 7.54
C GLY A 240 5.89 4.50 7.65
N SER A 241 6.02 3.18 7.51
CA SER A 241 7.32 2.50 7.49
C SER A 241 8.08 2.74 6.19
N ASN A 242 7.35 2.85 5.06
CA ASN A 242 7.87 3.22 3.75
C ASN A 242 7.49 4.68 3.42
N PRO A 243 8.46 5.63 3.42
CA PRO A 243 8.18 7.03 3.11
C PRO A 243 7.57 7.28 1.72
N ALA A 244 7.71 6.35 0.77
CA ALA A 244 7.13 6.47 -0.57
C ALA A 244 5.63 6.13 -0.62
N LEU A 245 5.13 5.31 0.31
CA LEU A 245 3.71 4.98 0.44
C LEU A 245 2.99 5.95 1.38
N GLY A 246 3.74 6.60 2.28
CA GLY A 246 3.18 7.47 3.31
C GLY A 246 2.54 6.69 4.44
N ASP A 247 1.70 7.37 5.23
CA ASP A 247 1.06 6.86 6.44
C ASP A 247 -0.48 6.99 6.43
N THR A 248 -1.07 7.13 5.23
CA THR A 248 -2.50 7.46 5.08
C THR A 248 -3.43 6.42 5.68
N ASP A 249 -3.04 5.13 5.67
CA ASP A 249 -3.84 4.06 6.24
C ASP A 249 -3.74 4.04 7.77
N ARG A 250 -2.53 4.18 8.31
CA ARG A 250 -2.33 4.30 9.76
C ARG A 250 -3.11 5.49 10.31
N ALA A 251 -2.97 6.65 9.67
CA ALA A 251 -3.66 7.86 10.10
C ALA A 251 -5.19 7.74 9.98
N PHE A 252 -5.72 7.02 8.98
CA PHE A 252 -7.15 6.72 8.87
C PHE A 252 -7.63 5.82 10.02
N GLY A 253 -6.91 4.73 10.30
CA GLY A 253 -7.22 3.82 11.42
C GLY A 253 -7.19 4.53 12.77
N ASP A 254 -6.13 5.30 13.03
CA ASP A 254 -5.95 6.08 14.26
C ASP A 254 -7.07 7.11 14.45
N SER A 255 -7.45 7.84 13.39
CA SER A 255 -8.52 8.84 13.42
C SER A 255 -9.90 8.23 13.73
N LEU A 256 -10.07 6.94 13.43
CA LEU A 256 -11.28 6.16 13.66
C LEU A 256 -11.25 5.36 14.96
N CYS A 257 -10.13 5.43 15.70
CA CYS A 257 -9.84 4.59 16.86
C CYS A 257 -9.98 3.09 16.57
N LEU A 258 -9.65 2.68 15.34
CA LEU A 258 -9.59 1.26 14.97
C LEU A 258 -8.17 0.75 15.24
N PRO A 259 -8.00 -0.37 15.96
CA PRO A 259 -6.74 -1.10 15.98
C PRO A 259 -6.16 -1.27 14.57
N PHE A 260 -4.96 -0.75 14.36
CA PHE A 260 -4.29 -0.77 13.07
C PHE A 260 -3.17 -1.82 13.03
N GLN A 261 -3.07 -2.55 11.92
CA GLN A 261 -1.93 -3.42 11.59
C GLN A 261 -1.48 -3.16 10.16
N SER A 262 -0.18 -3.26 9.90
CA SER A 262 0.29 -3.24 8.52
C SER A 262 -0.14 -4.50 7.77
N ALA A 263 -0.21 -4.44 6.44
CA ALA A 263 -0.50 -5.63 5.62
C ALA A 263 0.50 -6.76 5.90
N GLU A 264 1.78 -6.45 6.11
CA GLU A 264 2.82 -7.46 6.41
C GLU A 264 2.68 -8.04 7.83
N GLU A 265 2.34 -7.22 8.82
CA GLU A 265 2.04 -7.70 10.18
C GLU A 265 0.84 -8.65 10.17
N PHE A 266 -0.20 -8.29 9.41
CA PHE A 266 -1.45 -9.04 9.38
C PHE A 266 -1.38 -10.30 8.50
N PHE A 267 -0.86 -10.21 7.28
CA PHE A 267 -0.83 -11.31 6.30
C PHE A 267 0.53 -12.02 6.21
N GLY A 268 1.60 -11.47 6.75
CA GLY A 268 2.98 -11.94 6.50
C GLY A 268 3.58 -11.29 5.24
N PRO A 269 4.75 -11.73 4.75
CA PRO A 269 5.38 -11.13 3.57
C PRO A 269 4.51 -11.22 2.30
N PRO A 270 4.59 -10.24 1.39
CA PRO A 270 3.88 -10.29 0.11
C PRO A 270 4.53 -11.28 -0.87
N THR A 271 3.79 -11.69 -1.90
CA THR A 271 4.21 -12.71 -2.88
C THR A 271 5.54 -12.37 -3.54
N GLU A 272 5.76 -11.10 -3.91
CA GLU A 272 7.02 -10.62 -4.49
C GLU A 272 8.20 -10.94 -3.59
N LEU A 273 8.03 -10.65 -2.31
CA LEU A 273 9.10 -10.78 -1.34
C LEU A 273 9.38 -12.27 -1.07
N LEU A 274 8.33 -13.09 -1.03
CA LEU A 274 8.43 -14.56 -0.97
C LEU A 274 9.13 -15.14 -2.21
N GLU A 275 8.76 -14.71 -3.41
CA GLU A 275 9.36 -15.13 -4.68
C GLU A 275 10.82 -14.67 -4.78
N TYR A 276 11.11 -13.44 -4.35
CA TYR A 276 12.44 -12.86 -4.27
C TYR A 276 13.35 -13.65 -3.31
N TYR A 277 12.84 -14.03 -2.14
CA TYR A 277 13.55 -14.91 -1.22
C TYR A 277 13.73 -16.32 -1.80
N ALA A 278 12.75 -16.83 -2.55
CA ALA A 278 12.81 -18.15 -3.18
C ALA A 278 13.74 -18.20 -4.41
N SER A 279 13.88 -17.10 -5.16
CA SER A 279 14.72 -17.02 -6.36
C SER A 279 16.21 -16.90 -6.03
N GLY A 280 16.55 -16.51 -4.80
CA GLY A 280 17.91 -16.21 -4.40
C GLY A 280 18.43 -14.85 -4.88
N ASP A 281 17.63 -14.09 -5.65
CA ASP A 281 17.91 -12.70 -6.00
C ASP A 281 17.66 -11.76 -4.80
N GLY A 282 16.93 -12.29 -3.79
CA GLY A 282 16.70 -11.96 -2.36
C GLY A 282 17.67 -11.07 -1.56
N ALA A 283 18.81 -10.79 -2.14
CA ALA A 283 20.08 -10.43 -1.55
C ALA A 283 20.34 -8.92 -1.39
N GLY A 284 19.42 -8.08 -1.86
CA GLY A 284 19.78 -6.75 -2.32
C GLY A 284 18.65 -5.74 -2.34
N ALA A 285 17.95 -5.51 -1.22
CA ALA A 285 17.37 -4.19 -0.89
C ALA A 285 16.79 -4.15 0.53
N ALA A 286 17.67 -4.07 1.55
CA ALA A 286 17.47 -3.32 2.79
C ALA A 286 18.71 -3.49 3.68
N GLY A 287 19.67 -2.56 3.59
CA GLY A 287 20.65 -2.29 4.65
C GLY A 287 21.77 -3.30 4.97
N THR A 288 21.80 -4.50 4.40
CA THR A 288 22.91 -5.47 4.53
C THR A 288 23.05 -6.30 3.23
N GLY A 289 23.67 -5.72 2.20
CA GLY A 289 23.66 -6.23 0.83
C GLY A 289 24.66 -7.38 0.58
N GLY A 290 24.16 -8.61 0.58
CA GLY A 290 24.90 -9.81 0.22
C GLY A 290 23.95 -10.93 -0.24
N PRO A 291 24.43 -11.92 -1.01
CA PRO A 291 23.63 -12.96 -1.71
C PRO A 291 22.65 -13.76 -0.83
N ASN A 292 22.75 -13.63 0.50
CA ASN A 292 22.01 -14.41 1.48
C ASN A 292 21.17 -13.55 2.44
N ALA A 293 20.85 -12.30 2.06
CA ALA A 293 20.20 -11.33 2.95
C ALA A 293 18.88 -11.84 3.57
N GLY A 294 18.04 -12.57 2.82
CA GLY A 294 16.82 -13.17 3.37
C GLY A 294 17.09 -14.17 4.51
N ILE A 295 18.10 -15.02 4.37
CA ILE A 295 18.52 -15.97 5.42
C ILE A 295 19.09 -15.21 6.64
N VAL A 296 19.86 -14.15 6.39
CA VAL A 296 20.40 -13.27 7.45
C VAL A 296 19.26 -12.63 8.24
N GLN A 297 18.26 -12.08 7.54
CA GLN A 297 17.08 -11.47 8.16
C GLN A 297 16.27 -12.47 8.98
N MET A 298 16.02 -13.67 8.43
CA MET A 298 15.36 -14.76 9.17
C MET A 298 16.09 -15.07 10.49
N PHE A 299 17.42 -15.18 10.48
CA PHE A 299 18.18 -15.43 11.73
C PHE A 299 18.20 -14.24 12.69
N ARG A 300 18.23 -13.00 12.17
CA ARG A 300 18.14 -11.79 13.00
C ARG A 300 16.78 -11.69 13.67
N GLU A 301 15.70 -12.01 12.96
CA GLU A 301 14.35 -12.07 13.52
C GLU A 301 14.24 -13.15 14.59
N LEU A 302 14.71 -14.38 14.32
CA LEU A 302 14.78 -15.45 15.32
C LEU A 302 15.50 -15.00 16.60
N ALA A 303 16.61 -14.28 16.47
CA ALA A 303 17.35 -13.74 17.60
C ALA A 303 16.55 -12.70 18.38
N ASN A 304 15.85 -11.81 17.69
CA ASN A 304 15.04 -10.77 18.33
C ASN A 304 13.85 -11.38 19.07
N LEU A 305 13.05 -12.23 18.42
CA LEU A 305 11.91 -12.88 19.03
C LEU A 305 12.33 -13.77 20.21
N THR A 306 13.39 -14.56 20.05
CA THR A 306 13.93 -15.38 21.15
C THR A 306 14.44 -14.53 22.32
N SER A 307 14.90 -13.29 22.09
CA SER A 307 15.35 -12.43 23.19
C SER A 307 14.20 -11.95 24.09
N LEU A 308 13.00 -11.87 23.52
CA LEU A 308 11.76 -11.44 24.17
C LEU A 308 11.07 -12.56 24.96
N THR A 309 11.42 -13.83 24.77
CA THR A 309 10.81 -14.95 25.51
C THR A 309 11.24 -15.02 26.97
N GLN A 310 10.47 -15.75 27.80
CA GLN A 310 10.78 -16.05 29.20
C GLN A 310 11.55 -17.38 29.36
N ASP A 311 12.53 -17.65 28.48
CA ASP A 311 13.37 -18.86 28.53
C ASP A 311 14.74 -18.56 29.16
N ASP A 312 15.11 -19.26 30.23
CA ASP A 312 16.41 -19.15 30.91
C ASP A 312 17.61 -19.42 29.98
N LYS A 313 17.40 -20.21 28.91
CA LYS A 313 18.43 -20.54 27.91
C LYS A 313 18.42 -19.59 26.71
N LYS A 314 17.63 -18.52 26.72
CA LYS A 314 17.51 -17.60 25.57
C LYS A 314 18.83 -16.97 25.16
N GLY A 315 19.69 -16.60 26.10
CA GLY A 315 20.97 -15.94 25.81
C GLY A 315 21.87 -16.76 24.87
N PHE A 316 21.94 -18.08 25.08
CA PHE A 316 22.71 -18.97 24.22
C PHE A 316 22.11 -19.07 22.81
N LYS A 317 20.78 -19.20 22.71
CA LYS A 317 20.04 -19.29 21.44
C LYS A 317 20.17 -18.00 20.62
N VAL A 318 19.96 -16.85 21.26
CA VAL A 318 20.11 -15.52 20.64
C VAL A 318 21.53 -15.34 20.11
N SER A 319 22.56 -15.71 20.91
CA SER A 319 23.95 -15.62 20.46
C SER A 319 24.23 -16.56 19.29
N ALA A 320 23.69 -17.78 19.29
CA ALA A 320 23.85 -18.72 18.18
C ALA A 320 23.22 -18.18 16.89
N TYR A 321 22.01 -17.63 16.95
CA TYR A 321 21.35 -17.05 15.78
C TYR A 321 22.07 -15.82 15.23
N ARG A 322 22.55 -14.91 16.10
CA ARG A 322 23.34 -13.76 15.66
C ARG A 322 24.65 -14.20 14.99
N LYS A 323 25.36 -15.16 15.56
CA LYS A 323 26.59 -15.71 14.96
C LYS A 323 26.31 -16.37 13.60
N ALA A 324 25.20 -17.09 13.46
CA ALA A 324 24.81 -17.66 12.18
C ALA A 324 24.51 -16.55 11.16
N ALA A 325 23.77 -15.50 11.54
CA ALA A 325 23.50 -14.35 10.69
C ALA A 325 24.79 -13.66 10.23
N ASP A 326 25.70 -13.34 11.15
CA ASP A 326 26.97 -12.67 10.84
C ASP A 326 27.85 -13.51 9.90
N ALA A 327 27.90 -14.83 10.12
CA ALA A 327 28.68 -15.75 9.29
C ALA A 327 28.11 -15.89 7.87
N ILE A 328 26.78 -15.89 7.75
CA ILE A 328 26.07 -15.99 6.47
C ILE A 328 26.12 -14.66 5.71
N GLU A 329 26.09 -13.53 6.41
CA GLU A 329 26.25 -12.19 5.83
C GLU A 329 27.63 -12.01 5.17
N GLY A 330 28.68 -12.56 5.79
CA GLY A 330 30.03 -12.60 5.21
C GLY A 330 30.23 -13.67 4.12
N TYR A 331 29.23 -14.51 3.84
CA TYR A 331 29.34 -15.59 2.88
C TYR A 331 28.95 -15.11 1.47
N ALA A 332 29.95 -15.01 0.59
CA ALA A 332 29.82 -14.41 -0.74
C ALA A 332 29.08 -15.28 -1.77
N THR A 333 28.74 -16.53 -1.46
CA THR A 333 28.06 -17.44 -2.39
C THR A 333 26.61 -17.59 -1.99
N THR A 334 25.71 -17.56 -2.97
CA THR A 334 24.28 -17.81 -2.75
C THR A 334 24.06 -19.21 -2.18
N ILE A 335 23.36 -19.27 -1.06
CA ILE A 335 22.98 -20.52 -0.41
C ILE A 335 21.72 -21.04 -1.09
N VAL A 336 21.76 -22.29 -1.50
CA VAL A 336 20.64 -23.00 -2.13
C VAL A 336 20.38 -24.30 -1.39
N ASP A 337 19.16 -24.84 -1.48
CA ASP A 337 18.79 -26.09 -0.80
C ASP A 337 19.33 -27.32 -1.53
N THR A 338 20.66 -27.43 -1.61
CA THR A 338 21.38 -28.59 -2.16
C THR A 338 22.36 -29.14 -1.14
N LYS A 339 22.64 -30.45 -1.21
CA LYS A 339 23.56 -31.11 -0.27
C LYS A 339 24.97 -30.51 -0.32
N GLU A 340 25.39 -30.07 -1.49
CA GLU A 340 26.70 -29.48 -1.75
C GLU A 340 26.78 -28.07 -1.13
N SER A 341 25.77 -27.22 -1.38
CA SER A 341 25.72 -25.87 -0.80
C SER A 341 25.66 -25.94 0.73
N LEU A 342 24.73 -26.73 1.30
CA LEU A 342 24.57 -26.84 2.75
C LEU A 342 25.81 -27.43 3.45
N LYS A 343 26.59 -28.29 2.79
CA LYS A 343 27.87 -28.79 3.32
C LYS A 343 28.92 -27.69 3.43
N GLU A 344 28.96 -26.74 2.50
CA GLU A 344 29.88 -25.60 2.56
C GLU A 344 29.43 -24.59 3.61
N VAL A 345 28.13 -24.29 3.70
CA VAL A 345 27.57 -23.42 4.74
C VAL A 345 27.81 -23.98 6.13
N LYS A 346 27.76 -25.31 6.31
CA LYS A 346 28.08 -25.98 7.59
C LYS A 346 29.50 -25.71 8.10
N LYS A 347 30.44 -25.37 7.22
CA LYS A 347 31.82 -25.08 7.61
C LYS A 347 31.97 -23.67 8.19
N LEU A 348 30.97 -22.81 8.01
CA LEU A 348 31.02 -21.44 8.53
C LEU A 348 30.99 -21.42 10.06
N PRO A 349 31.81 -20.56 10.70
CA PRO A 349 31.86 -20.48 12.15
C PRO A 349 30.51 -20.00 12.69
N GLY A 350 29.90 -20.76 13.60
CA GLY A 350 28.60 -20.43 14.18
C GLY A 350 27.39 -21.03 13.45
N VAL A 351 27.59 -21.71 12.30
CA VAL A 351 26.52 -22.46 11.62
C VAL A 351 26.59 -23.93 12.00
N GLY A 352 25.67 -24.37 12.87
CA GLY A 352 25.50 -25.77 13.26
C GLY A 352 24.41 -26.48 12.46
N GLN A 353 24.22 -27.78 12.72
CA GLN A 353 23.17 -28.57 12.06
C GLN A 353 21.77 -27.94 12.25
N ALA A 354 21.46 -27.50 13.46
CA ALA A 354 20.17 -26.86 13.76
C ALA A 354 19.95 -25.52 13.04
N SER A 355 21.02 -24.86 12.59
CA SER A 355 20.93 -23.67 11.73
C SER A 355 20.68 -24.09 10.28
N LEU A 356 21.36 -25.14 9.80
CA LEU A 356 21.13 -25.68 8.45
C LEU A 356 19.71 -26.20 8.26
N ASP A 357 19.16 -26.87 9.26
CA ASP A 357 17.79 -27.40 9.18
C ASP A 357 16.78 -26.24 8.99
N LYS A 358 17.01 -25.10 9.65
CA LYS A 358 16.19 -23.89 9.48
C LYS A 358 16.40 -23.22 8.14
N ILE A 359 17.64 -23.18 7.65
CA ILE A 359 17.94 -22.65 6.32
C ILE A 359 17.23 -23.48 5.25
N SER A 360 17.29 -24.81 5.36
CA SER A 360 16.63 -25.72 4.42
C SER A 360 15.10 -25.59 4.49
N GLU A 361 14.52 -25.51 5.70
CA GLU A 361 13.08 -25.23 5.87
C GLU A 361 12.68 -23.88 5.25
N PHE A 362 13.45 -22.83 5.50
CA PHE A 362 13.18 -21.50 4.97
C PHE A 362 13.30 -21.44 3.45
N LEU A 363 14.31 -22.08 2.87
CA LEU A 363 14.50 -22.14 1.43
C LEU A 363 13.44 -23.01 0.72
N SER A 364 12.93 -24.04 1.39
CA SER A 364 11.92 -24.94 0.80
C SER A 364 10.48 -24.44 0.98
N THR A 365 10.19 -23.73 2.06
CA THR A 365 8.82 -23.31 2.41
C THR A 365 8.58 -21.81 2.32
N GLY A 366 9.65 -21.00 2.19
CA GLY A 366 9.57 -19.54 2.24
C GLY A 366 9.29 -18.97 3.63
N SER A 367 9.19 -19.82 4.66
CA SER A 367 8.87 -19.42 6.03
C SER A 367 9.60 -20.32 7.04
N LEU A 368 9.50 -19.97 8.32
CA LEU A 368 10.03 -20.82 9.38
C LEU A 368 8.98 -20.98 10.47
N ALA A 369 8.52 -22.21 10.70
CA ALA A 369 7.50 -22.53 11.70
C ALA A 369 7.89 -22.00 13.08
N LYS A 370 9.19 -22.02 13.40
CA LYS A 370 9.67 -21.53 14.69
C LYS A 370 9.50 -20.02 14.88
N ILE A 371 9.56 -19.22 13.82
CA ILE A 371 9.28 -17.77 13.90
C ILE A 371 7.80 -17.56 14.23
N ALA A 372 6.89 -18.28 13.56
CA ALA A 372 5.45 -18.19 13.83
C ALA A 372 5.10 -18.58 15.28
N GLU A 373 5.68 -19.66 15.79
CA GLU A 373 5.54 -20.06 17.20
C GLU A 373 6.01 -18.95 18.15
N LEU A 374 7.19 -18.37 17.88
CA LEU A 374 7.77 -17.34 18.76
C LEU A 374 6.97 -16.05 18.73
N ARG A 375 6.46 -15.60 17.57
CA ARG A 375 5.57 -14.44 17.46
C ARG A 375 4.32 -14.63 18.34
N THR A 376 3.75 -15.83 18.33
CA THR A 376 2.62 -16.19 19.19
C THR A 376 2.99 -16.13 20.67
N GLU A 377 4.14 -16.70 21.03
CA GLU A 377 4.63 -16.73 22.42
C GLU A 377 4.87 -15.32 22.99
N VAL A 378 5.33 -14.38 22.17
CA VAL A 378 5.63 -13.01 22.60
C VAL A 378 4.46 -12.03 22.42
N GLY A 379 3.28 -12.52 22.02
CA GLY A 379 2.07 -11.70 21.85
C GLY A 379 2.10 -10.77 20.63
N MET A 380 2.79 -11.20 19.56
CA MET A 380 2.90 -10.50 18.27
C MET A 380 2.17 -11.25 17.13
N ALA A 381 1.38 -12.27 17.46
CA ALA A 381 0.58 -13.05 16.50
C ALA A 381 -0.88 -12.60 16.49
#